data_AF-A0A7S1GWD3-F1
#
_entry.id   AF-A0A7S1GWD3-F1
#
_cell.length_a   1.000
_cell.length_b   1.000
_cell.length_c   1.000
_cell.angle_alpha   90.00
_cell.angle_beta   90.00
_cell.angle_gamma   90.00
#
_symmetry.space_group_name_H-M   'P 1'
#
loop_
_entity.id
_entity.type
_entity.pdbx_description
1 polymer ?
#
loop_
_entity_poly.entity_id
_entity_poly.type
_entity_poly.pdbx_seq_one_letter_code
_entity_poly.pdbx_strand_id
1 'polypeptide(L)'
;QYRPGVPVVCIKMVQPTLTVITSKQRPRKCTMVGSDGKDYSYLLKGHEDLRQDERVMQLFGLVNALLQNDAENSRRDIQIVRYAVIPLSPNSGLIEWVPDCDTLHALIRDYRDTRKILLNIEHRLMLAMAPDYDNLQVMGKVEVFQHALDNTTGQDLNKVLWLK
;
A
#
# COMPACT_ATOMS: atom_id res chain seq x y z
N GLN A 1 -2.95 -10.04 16.48
CA GLN A 1 -2.72 -11.41 15.98
C GLN A 1 -2.34 -12.34 17.13
N TYR A 2 -2.75 -13.60 17.09
CA TYR A 2 -2.27 -14.64 18.00
C TYR A 2 -0.76 -14.84 17.83
N ARG A 3 -0.03 -14.92 18.95
CA ARG A 3 1.39 -15.26 18.97
C ARG A 3 1.60 -16.41 19.95
N PRO A 4 2.29 -17.49 19.56
CA PRO A 4 2.57 -18.58 20.47
C PRO A 4 3.42 -18.08 21.66
N GLY A 5 3.13 -18.58 22.85
CA GLY A 5 3.86 -18.21 24.08
C GLY A 5 3.44 -16.90 24.73
N VAL A 6 2.46 -16.17 24.17
CA VAL A 6 1.92 -14.92 24.74
C VAL A 6 0.45 -15.14 25.10
N PRO A 7 -0.08 -14.54 26.20
CA PRO A 7 -1.50 -14.59 26.50
C PRO A 7 -2.37 -14.14 25.32
N VAL A 8 -3.46 -14.87 25.10
CA VAL A 8 -4.38 -14.58 23.99
C VAL A 8 -5.11 -13.27 24.28
N VAL A 9 -5.02 -12.32 23.34
CA VAL A 9 -5.82 -11.10 23.36
C VAL A 9 -7.17 -11.40 22.70
N CYS A 10 -8.22 -11.42 23.51
CA CYS A 10 -9.59 -11.63 23.06
C CYS A 10 -10.21 -10.30 22.59
N ILE A 11 -11.26 -10.38 21.77
CA ILE A 11 -12.04 -9.20 21.38
C ILE A 11 -12.89 -8.79 22.58
N LYS A 12 -12.64 -7.59 23.13
CA LYS A 12 -13.47 -6.98 24.17
C LYS A 12 -14.69 -6.31 23.58
N MET A 13 -14.52 -5.62 22.45
CA MET A 13 -15.58 -4.86 21.78
C MET A 13 -15.25 -4.66 20.31
N VAL A 14 -16.28 -4.54 19.47
CA VAL A 14 -16.16 -4.02 18.10
C VAL A 14 -16.73 -2.62 18.10
N GLN A 15 -16.01 -1.64 17.54
CA GLN A 15 -16.53 -0.28 17.46
C GLN A 15 -17.79 -0.25 16.58
N PRO A 16 -18.85 0.46 16.99
CA PRO A 16 -20.13 0.44 16.29
C PRO A 16 -20.09 1.21 14.96
N THR A 17 -19.11 2.10 14.80
CA THR A 17 -18.93 2.92 13.59
C THR A 17 -17.82 2.35 12.73
N LEU A 18 -18.11 2.19 11.44
CA LEU A 18 -17.14 1.75 10.44
C LEU A 18 -16.83 2.90 9.49
N THR A 19 -15.55 3.16 9.24
CA THR A 19 -15.15 4.17 8.25
C THR A 19 -15.12 3.54 6.86
N VAL A 20 -15.87 4.09 5.90
CA VAL A 20 -15.85 3.59 4.52
C VAL A 20 -14.75 4.28 3.74
N ILE A 21 -13.83 3.51 3.16
CA ILE A 21 -12.76 4.06 2.33
C ILE A 21 -13.31 4.36 0.93
N THR A 22 -13.08 5.57 0.43
CA THR A 22 -13.53 6.01 -0.89
C THR A 22 -12.66 5.40 -1.99
N SER A 23 -12.96 4.17 -2.38
CA SER A 23 -12.35 3.47 -3.51
C SER A 23 -13.40 2.68 -4.30
N LYS A 24 -13.01 2.06 -5.42
CA LYS A 24 -13.91 1.26 -6.26
C LYS A 24 -14.67 0.19 -5.46
N GLN A 25 -13.98 -0.51 -4.56
CA GLN A 25 -14.55 -1.60 -3.76
C GLN A 25 -15.17 -1.14 -2.43
N ARG A 26 -15.00 0.14 -2.09
CA ARG A 26 -15.52 0.76 -0.85
C ARG A 26 -15.30 -0.12 0.41
N PRO A 27 -14.06 -0.56 0.70
CA PRO A 27 -13.80 -1.39 1.86
C PRO A 27 -14.06 -0.62 3.17
N ARG A 28 -14.36 -1.34 4.25
CA ARG A 28 -14.73 -0.75 5.54
C ARG A 28 -13.57 -0.89 6.51
N LYS A 29 -13.06 0.21 7.05
CA LYS A 29 -12.16 0.17 8.21
C LYS A 29 -12.98 -0.11 9.46
N CYS A 30 -12.74 -1.28 10.04
CA CYS A 30 -13.33 -1.78 11.28
C CYS A 30 -12.26 -1.76 12.37
N THR A 31 -12.61 -1.24 13.55
CA THR A 31 -11.70 -1.20 14.68
C THR A 31 -12.29 -2.01 15.83
N MET A 32 -11.47 -2.89 16.40
CA MET A 32 -11.83 -3.79 17.50
C MET A 32 -10.95 -3.46 18.70
N VAL A 33 -11.54 -3.40 19.88
CA VAL A 33 -10.82 -3.20 21.15
C VAL A 33 -10.46 -4.56 21.72
N GLY A 34 -9.17 -4.79 21.97
CA GLY A 34 -8.67 -6.01 22.61
C GLY A 34 -8.95 -6.05 24.11
N SER A 35 -8.84 -7.24 24.70
CA SER A 35 -8.87 -7.43 26.16
C SER A 35 -7.71 -6.75 26.88
N ASP A 36 -6.64 -6.41 26.14
CA ASP A 36 -5.50 -5.62 26.58
C ASP A 36 -5.74 -4.10 26.51
N GLY A 37 -6.93 -3.68 26.05
CA GLY A 37 -7.31 -2.27 25.91
C GLY A 37 -6.77 -1.58 24.66
N LYS A 38 -6.08 -2.28 23.75
CA LYS A 38 -5.54 -1.70 22.52
C LYS A 38 -6.56 -1.77 21.38
N ASP A 39 -6.45 -0.80 20.48
CA ASP A 39 -7.24 -0.77 19.24
C ASP A 39 -6.54 -1.57 18.14
N TYR A 40 -7.27 -2.52 17.56
CA TYR A 40 -6.86 -3.31 16.41
C TYR A 40 -7.73 -2.94 15.22
N SER A 41 -7.14 -2.26 14.24
CA SER A 41 -7.84 -1.82 13.04
C SER A 41 -7.64 -2.82 11.89
N TYR A 42 -8.71 -3.08 11.15
CA TYR A 42 -8.74 -3.96 10.00
C TYR A 42 -9.51 -3.31 8.85
N LEU A 43 -9.08 -3.57 7.64
CA LEU A 43 -9.80 -3.31 6.41
C LEU A 43 -10.66 -4.54 6.06
N LEU A 44 -11.97 -4.42 6.24
CA LEU A 44 -12.94 -5.38 5.78
C LEU A 44 -13.16 -5.21 4.28
N LYS A 45 -12.73 -6.21 3.52
CA LYS A 45 -12.96 -6.33 2.09
C LYS A 45 -14.09 -7.32 1.81
N GLY A 46 -14.98 -6.93 0.90
CA GLY A 46 -16.05 -7.79 0.39
C GLY A 46 -15.92 -7.93 -1.13
N HIS A 47 -16.47 -9.02 -1.64
CA HIS A 47 -16.36 -9.44 -3.04
C HIS A 47 -14.92 -9.69 -3.52
N GLU A 48 -14.03 -10.09 -2.59
CA GLU A 48 -12.62 -10.37 -2.88
C GLU A 48 -12.18 -11.62 -2.12
N ASP A 49 -11.51 -12.54 -2.81
CA ASP A 49 -10.96 -13.75 -2.22
C ASP A 49 -9.55 -13.49 -1.70
N LEU A 50 -9.42 -13.39 -0.37
CA LEU A 50 -8.16 -13.05 0.29
C LEU A 50 -7.27 -14.26 0.60
N ARG A 51 -7.62 -15.46 0.13
CA ARG A 51 -6.79 -16.66 0.35
C ARG A 51 -5.44 -16.55 -0.36
N GLN A 52 -5.38 -15.90 -1.51
CA GLN A 52 -4.10 -15.69 -2.20
C GLN A 52 -3.18 -14.77 -1.39
N ASP A 53 -3.69 -13.64 -0.93
CA ASP A 53 -2.98 -12.70 -0.05
C ASP A 53 -2.49 -13.37 1.23
N GLU A 54 -3.32 -14.21 1.87
CA GLU A 54 -2.94 -14.99 3.05
C GLU A 54 -1.71 -15.87 2.77
N ARG A 55 -1.68 -16.57 1.63
CA ARG A 55 -0.54 -17.43 1.25
C ARG A 55 0.70 -16.63 0.91
N VAL A 56 0.55 -15.46 0.29
CA VAL A 56 1.67 -14.54 0.04
C VAL A 56 2.27 -14.05 1.35
N MET A 57 1.45 -13.70 2.35
CA MET A 57 1.94 -13.30 3.69
C MET A 57 2.65 -14.45 4.44
N GLN A 58 2.23 -15.70 4.22
CA GLN A 58 2.95 -16.87 4.73
C GLN A 58 4.30 -17.06 4.05
N LEU A 59 4.35 -16.94 2.71
CA LEU A 59 5.59 -17.00 1.94
C LEU A 59 6.57 -15.91 2.37
N PHE A 60 6.12 -14.67 2.56
CA PHE A 60 6.98 -13.61 3.10
C PHE A 60 7.48 -13.90 4.51
N GLY A 61 6.71 -14.66 5.31
CA GLY A 61 7.19 -15.16 6.59
C GLY A 61 8.38 -16.11 6.44
N LEU A 62 8.33 -17.01 5.48
CA LEU A 62 9.44 -17.90 5.14
C LEU A 62 10.64 -17.11 4.61
N VAL A 63 10.42 -16.15 3.71
CA VAL A 63 11.49 -15.29 3.17
C VAL A 63 12.20 -14.53 4.29
N ASN A 64 11.46 -13.93 5.23
CA ASN A 64 12.05 -13.24 6.37
C ASN A 64 12.87 -14.19 7.26
N ALA A 65 12.40 -15.42 7.47
CA ALA A 65 13.17 -16.42 8.23
C ALA A 65 14.49 -16.79 7.52
N LEU A 66 14.49 -16.89 6.19
CA LEU A 66 15.70 -17.14 5.40
C LEU A 66 16.67 -15.95 5.43
N LEU A 67 16.15 -14.72 5.31
CA LEU A 67 16.95 -13.49 5.39
C LEU A 67 17.60 -13.32 6.76
N GLN A 68 16.90 -13.69 7.85
CA GLN A 68 17.44 -13.63 9.21
C GLN A 68 18.51 -14.69 9.50
N ASN A 69 18.51 -15.82 8.78
CA ASN A 69 19.50 -16.87 8.95
C ASN A 69 20.86 -16.52 8.30
N ASP A 70 20.88 -15.59 7.35
CA ASP A 70 22.11 -15.09 6.74
C ASP A 70 22.70 -13.94 7.58
N ALA A 71 23.94 -14.09 8.04
CA ALA A 71 24.59 -13.17 8.97
C ALA A 71 24.73 -11.74 8.41
N GLU A 72 24.94 -11.59 7.11
CA GLU A 72 25.09 -10.26 6.48
C GLU A 72 23.75 -9.53 6.33
N ASN A 73 22.68 -10.28 6.03
CA ASN A 73 21.33 -9.72 5.92
C ASN A 73 20.72 -9.43 7.30
N SER A 74 20.97 -10.31 8.28
CA SER A 74 20.53 -10.13 9.67
C SER A 74 21.09 -8.85 10.29
N ARG A 75 22.35 -8.49 10.00
CA ARG A 75 22.95 -7.23 10.44
C ARG A 75 22.29 -5.98 9.85
N ARG A 76 21.68 -6.10 8.67
CA ARG A 76 21.04 -4.98 7.95
C ARG A 76 19.55 -4.84 8.26
N ASP A 77 18.99 -5.73 9.10
CA ASP A 77 17.57 -5.80 9.45
C ASP A 77 16.65 -5.78 8.21
N ILE A 78 17.05 -6.48 7.15
CA ILE A 78 16.27 -6.54 5.91
C ILE A 78 15.12 -7.54 6.13
N GLN A 79 13.90 -7.01 6.11
CA GLN A 79 12.69 -7.80 6.23
C GLN A 79 11.56 -7.23 5.39
N ILE A 80 10.73 -8.12 4.84
CA ILE A 80 9.49 -7.74 4.20
C ILE A 80 8.47 -7.44 5.30
N VAL A 81 7.92 -6.22 5.30
CA VAL A 81 6.84 -5.85 6.22
C VAL A 81 5.59 -6.68 5.88
N ARG A 82 5.05 -7.37 6.88
CA ARG A 82 3.86 -8.22 6.75
C ARG A 82 2.71 -7.66 7.57
N TYR A 83 1.51 -8.00 7.16
CA TYR A 83 0.26 -7.66 7.84
C TYR A 83 -0.66 -8.89 7.89
N ALA A 84 -1.59 -8.91 8.84
CA ALA A 84 -2.59 -9.98 8.92
C ALA A 84 -3.50 -9.99 7.70
N VAL A 85 -3.77 -11.18 7.19
CA VAL A 85 -4.87 -11.43 6.26
C VAL A 85 -5.68 -12.58 6.84
N ILE A 86 -6.97 -12.34 7.05
CA ILE A 86 -7.89 -13.28 7.69
C ILE A 86 -9.08 -13.48 6.74
N PRO A 87 -9.06 -14.51 5.89
CA PRO A 87 -10.21 -14.88 5.09
C PRO A 87 -11.40 -15.23 5.99
N LEU A 88 -12.56 -14.64 5.75
CA LEU A 88 -13.79 -14.91 6.49
C LEU A 88 -14.76 -15.80 5.68
N SER A 89 -14.76 -15.63 4.36
CA SER A 89 -15.54 -16.43 3.41
C SER A 89 -14.78 -16.52 2.08
N PRO A 90 -15.27 -17.26 1.07
CA PRO A 90 -14.69 -17.26 -0.28
C PRO A 90 -14.68 -15.89 -0.97
N ASN A 91 -15.42 -14.90 -0.46
CA ASN A 91 -15.57 -13.58 -1.07
C ASN A 91 -15.41 -12.43 -0.07
N SER A 92 -14.96 -12.69 1.16
CA SER A 92 -14.74 -11.64 2.15
C SER A 92 -13.63 -12.00 3.12
N GLY A 93 -13.04 -10.97 3.70
CA GLY A 93 -12.03 -11.13 4.73
C GLY A 93 -11.55 -9.81 5.30
N LEU A 94 -10.66 -9.93 6.27
CA LEU A 94 -10.03 -8.80 6.96
C LEU A 94 -8.57 -8.73 6.55
N ILE A 95 -8.10 -7.51 6.30
CA ILE A 95 -6.68 -7.20 6.18
C ILE A 95 -6.31 -6.28 7.33
N GLU A 96 -5.23 -6.54 8.05
CA GLU A 96 -4.78 -5.65 9.12
C GLU A 96 -4.47 -4.26 8.56
N TRP A 97 -4.95 -3.24 9.26
CA TRP A 97 -4.64 -1.87 8.92
C TRP A 97 -3.23 -1.55 9.39
N VAL A 98 -2.33 -1.29 8.46
CA VAL A 98 -0.96 -0.88 8.79
C VAL A 98 -0.98 0.61 9.20
N PRO A 99 -0.61 0.95 10.44
CA PRO A 99 -0.52 2.35 10.88
C PRO A 99 0.65 3.07 10.19
N ASP A 100 0.60 4.39 10.21
CA ASP A 100 1.70 5.27 9.80
C ASP A 100 2.25 5.00 8.39
N CYS A 101 1.37 4.56 7.49
CA CYS A 101 1.69 4.22 6.12
C CYS A 101 0.86 5.05 5.14
N ASP A 102 1.54 5.61 4.14
CA ASP A 102 0.93 6.31 3.02
C ASP A 102 1.23 5.57 1.71
N THR A 103 0.30 5.63 0.77
CA THR A 103 0.58 5.18 -0.60
C THR A 103 1.52 6.16 -1.29
N LEU A 104 2.40 5.66 -2.18
CA LEU A 104 3.27 6.51 -3.00
C LEU A 104 2.48 7.59 -3.75
N HIS A 105 1.31 7.23 -4.28
CA HIS A 105 0.42 8.18 -4.95
C HIS A 105 -0.04 9.31 -4.02
N ALA A 106 -0.46 8.99 -2.78
CA ALA A 106 -0.87 10.01 -1.81
C ALA A 106 0.30 10.95 -1.46
N LEU A 107 1.49 10.39 -1.21
CA LEU A 107 2.69 11.18 -0.93
C LEU A 107 3.02 12.17 -2.05
N ILE A 108 3.02 11.71 -3.31
CA ILE A 108 3.30 12.56 -4.47
C ILE A 108 2.21 13.61 -4.66
N ARG A 109 0.93 13.21 -4.54
CA ARG A 109 -0.20 14.12 -4.69
C ARG A 109 -0.15 15.25 -3.68
N ASP A 110 -0.02 14.92 -2.40
CA ASP A 110 -0.05 15.92 -1.33
C ASP A 110 1.15 16.88 -1.45
N TYR A 111 2.33 16.36 -1.81
CA TYR A 111 3.50 17.18 -2.11
C TYR A 111 3.30 18.11 -3.30
N ARG A 112 2.76 17.62 -4.43
CA ARG A 112 2.50 18.43 -5.63
C ARG A 112 1.46 19.51 -5.35
N ASP A 113 0.40 19.19 -4.61
CA ASP A 113 -0.66 20.12 -4.25
C ASP A 113 -0.15 21.30 -3.39
N THR A 114 0.75 21.03 -2.43
CA THR A 114 1.38 22.08 -1.61
C THR A 114 2.26 23.01 -2.43
N ARG A 115 2.91 22.49 -3.49
CA ARG A 115 3.82 23.24 -4.37
C ARG A 115 3.15 23.78 -5.63
N LYS A 116 1.83 23.60 -5.78
CA LYS A 116 1.05 23.99 -6.96
C LYS A 116 1.56 23.35 -8.27
N ILE A 117 2.13 22.16 -8.16
CA ILE A 117 2.52 21.34 -9.30
C ILE A 117 1.29 20.56 -9.75
N LEU A 118 1.01 20.52 -11.05
CA LEU A 118 -0.09 19.72 -11.58
C LEU A 118 0.20 18.23 -11.40
N LEU A 119 -0.73 17.50 -10.79
CA LEU A 119 -0.57 16.06 -10.49
C LEU A 119 -0.23 15.22 -11.72
N ASN A 120 -0.81 15.56 -12.88
CA ASN A 120 -0.68 14.83 -14.14
C ASN A 120 0.20 15.56 -15.17
N ILE A 121 1.16 16.39 -14.73
CA ILE A 121 1.99 17.20 -15.64
C ILE A 121 2.69 16.36 -16.71
N GLU A 122 3.25 15.19 -16.35
CA GLU A 122 3.91 14.28 -17.29
C GLU A 122 2.94 13.84 -18.39
N HIS A 123 1.76 13.36 -18.00
CA HIS A 123 0.73 12.90 -18.94
C HIS A 123 0.23 14.05 -19.83
N ARG A 124 0.15 15.27 -19.30
CA ARG A 124 -0.24 16.46 -20.09
C ARG A 124 0.83 16.83 -21.12
N LEU A 125 2.11 16.74 -20.77
CA LEU A 125 3.21 16.97 -21.71
C LEU A 125 3.19 15.91 -22.84
N MET A 126 2.93 14.65 -22.49
CA MET A 126 2.79 13.57 -23.48
C MET A 126 1.65 13.87 -24.46
N LEU A 127 0.45 14.20 -23.97
CA LEU A 127 -0.72 14.50 -24.81
C LEU A 127 -0.59 15.81 -25.59
N ALA A 128 0.19 16.77 -25.10
CA ALA A 128 0.48 18.00 -25.84
C ALA A 128 1.38 17.73 -27.05
N MET A 129 2.32 16.78 -26.93
CA MET A 129 3.16 16.34 -28.04
C MET A 129 2.40 15.43 -29.02
N ALA A 130 1.67 14.45 -28.50
CA ALA A 130 0.88 13.51 -29.28
C ALA A 130 -0.50 13.28 -28.64
N PRO A 131 -1.55 13.97 -29.12
CA PRO A 131 -2.91 13.82 -28.60
C PRO A 131 -3.47 12.40 -28.72
N ASP A 132 -2.95 11.62 -29.67
CA ASP A 132 -3.31 10.24 -29.97
C ASP A 132 -2.27 9.22 -29.45
N TYR A 133 -1.60 9.53 -28.33
CA TYR A 133 -0.56 8.71 -27.71
C TYR A 133 -0.89 7.20 -27.65
N ASP A 134 -2.13 6.84 -27.31
CA ASP A 134 -2.56 5.46 -27.18
C ASP A 134 -2.43 4.65 -28.48
N ASN A 135 -2.61 5.31 -29.63
CA ASN A 135 -2.59 4.70 -30.97
C ASN A 135 -1.18 4.66 -31.59
N LEU A 136 -0.17 5.27 -30.94
CA LEU A 136 1.18 5.28 -31.46
C LEU A 136 1.82 3.89 -31.43
N GLN A 137 2.69 3.65 -32.41
CA GLN A 137 3.63 2.52 -32.38
C GLN A 137 4.62 2.67 -31.21
N VAL A 138 5.28 1.57 -30.82
CA VAL A 138 6.20 1.55 -29.67
C VAL A 138 7.26 2.65 -29.77
N MET A 139 7.86 2.86 -30.95
CA MET A 139 8.88 3.91 -31.12
C MET A 139 8.33 5.32 -30.91
N GLY A 140 7.11 5.61 -31.38
CA GLY A 140 6.46 6.89 -31.12
C GLY A 140 6.12 7.08 -29.64
N LYS A 141 5.71 6.00 -28.94
CA LYS A 141 5.49 6.04 -27.49
C LYS A 141 6.78 6.33 -26.71
N VAL A 142 7.90 5.74 -27.13
CA VAL A 142 9.21 6.00 -26.52
C VAL A 142 9.61 7.45 -26.70
N GLU A 143 9.43 8.02 -27.90
CA GLU A 143 9.75 9.42 -28.18
C GLU A 143 8.92 10.38 -27.31
N VAL A 144 7.61 10.16 -27.24
CA VAL A 144 6.70 10.97 -26.42
C VAL A 144 6.98 10.82 -24.92
N PHE A 145 7.31 9.61 -24.47
CA PHE A 145 7.69 9.35 -23.08
C PHE A 145 9.00 10.05 -22.72
N GLN A 146 10.01 9.96 -23.59
CA GLN A 146 11.31 10.62 -23.39
C GLN A 146 11.13 12.14 -23.33
N HIS A 147 10.30 12.71 -24.20
CA HIS A 147 9.97 14.13 -24.16
C HIS A 147 9.39 14.55 -22.79
N ALA A 148 8.42 13.80 -22.25
CA ALA A 148 7.87 14.12 -20.93
C ALA A 148 8.88 13.93 -19.79
N LEU A 149 9.77 12.93 -19.91
CA LEU A 149 10.85 12.67 -18.96
C LEU A 149 11.87 13.82 -18.94
N ASP A 150 12.31 14.29 -20.10
CA ASP A 150 13.30 15.38 -20.23
C ASP A 150 12.76 16.72 -19.74
N ASN A 151 11.44 16.90 -19.77
CA ASN A 151 10.75 18.12 -19.36
C ASN A 151 10.20 18.07 -17.92
N THR A 152 10.51 17.01 -17.16
CA THR A 152 10.12 16.89 -15.74
C THR A 152 11.30 16.45 -14.89
N THR A 153 11.29 16.77 -13.58
CA THR A 153 12.47 16.54 -12.73
C THR A 153 12.52 15.16 -12.08
N GLY A 154 11.38 14.50 -11.85
CA GLY A 154 11.31 13.21 -11.16
C GLY A 154 11.79 13.21 -9.69
N GLN A 155 12.06 14.37 -9.09
CA GLN A 155 12.66 14.49 -7.75
C GLN A 155 11.66 14.50 -6.60
N ASP A 156 10.37 14.37 -6.88
CA ASP A 156 9.30 14.59 -5.90
C ASP A 156 9.41 13.63 -4.71
N LEU A 157 9.60 12.34 -4.98
CA LEU A 157 9.73 11.34 -3.91
C LEU A 157 10.95 11.60 -3.03
N ASN A 158 12.10 11.93 -3.62
CA ASN A 158 13.31 12.26 -2.87
C ASN A 158 13.07 13.48 -1.94
N LYS A 159 12.42 14.52 -2.47
CA LYS A 159 12.08 15.72 -1.69
C LYS A 159 11.07 15.44 -0.59
N VAL A 160 10.08 14.57 -0.84
CA VAL A 160 9.12 14.12 0.19
C VAL A 160 9.85 13.39 1.32
N LEU A 161 10.74 12.47 0.98
CA LEU A 161 11.50 11.71 1.97
C LEU A 161 12.47 12.57 2.79
N TRP A 162 12.90 13.72 2.27
CA TRP A 162 13.72 14.68 3.01
C TRP A 162 12.91 15.59 3.94
N LEU A 163 11.65 15.85 3.61
CA LEU A 163 10.78 16.78 4.35
C LEU A 163 9.99 16.10 5.47
N LYS A 164 9.81 14.78 5.39
CA LYS A 164 9.24 13.95 6.46
C LYS A 164 10.35 13.48 7.40
#